data_AF-A0A943DDG4-F1
#
_entry.id   AF-A0A943DDG4-F1
#
_cell.length_a   1.000
_cell.length_b   1.000
_cell.length_c   1.000
_cell.angle_alpha   90.00
_cell.angle_beta   90.00
_cell.angle_gamma   90.00
#
_symmetry.space_group_name_H-M   'P 1'
#
loop_
_entity.id
_entity.type
_entity.pdbx_description
1 polymer ?
#
loop_
_entity_poly.entity_id
_entity_poly.type
_entity_poly.pdbx_seq_one_letter_code
_entity_poly.pdbx_strand_id
1 'polypeptide(L)'
;MKERIASLLAALALCLTLLPMAAFAEDAAPDAWDGTADTSWYVGHESDTVYHITTAEQLAGLAEVINKENTPASFEGKTVYLDNDLDLAGHEWISIGNGLAKQNATQYDPDWYYSFNGTFDGQGHVIYNLYSHDSLFGEERDCYMSGLFGQVFHGKVMNLGVADADIWVDPVDTSTAKGILVDFLDGSVIENCWTSGSIAGGSSFEKNVGGLVGCTVYGNKEPATTSSRISGCYSTATITGNYGSSSNAYPPAFQMRHFDSLGGIIGGPLFGHVDIDNCWFDGKIVVNSIQADVGGIIGYVEDANIKNCMVLTTDIGADPTVDDNTCWIGYLVDPDTCTVTNNLWPSGGNNYDPSPLEYVSNGSITADSQGRAVSDFTSSDILTSLQQNAANGVQWVAGISHPTFAWDSRNILADYTAVDNAVAAAQKKDASLYANYDAVQAALDAVDRTKSKAQQAEVAVMAKNIEDAIAALTYKPADYTAVDAAIAKAGALNRDDYTDFSAVDAAINAVDRGKNITQQADVDAMAKAIETALAAPVVTATPQPPVTIPQTGDSMNVTLLFALALCSGAALGLAAHKKNRS
;
A
#
# COMPACT_ATOMS: atom_id res chain seq x y z
N MET A 1 -19.37 28.27 31.89
CA MET A 1 -18.19 27.73 31.17
C MET A 1 -17.80 26.31 31.61
N LYS A 2 -17.97 25.91 32.88
CA LYS A 2 -17.64 24.54 33.33
C LYS A 2 -18.60 23.44 32.83
N GLU A 3 -19.88 23.74 32.63
CA GLU A 3 -20.85 22.71 32.20
C GLU A 3 -20.82 22.39 30.70
N ARG A 4 -20.33 23.31 29.85
CA ARG A 4 -20.21 23.06 28.40
C ARG A 4 -18.95 22.26 28.03
N ILE A 5 -17.93 22.26 28.89
CA ILE A 5 -16.69 21.48 28.68
C ILE A 5 -16.91 20.02 29.08
N ALA A 6 -17.73 19.76 30.10
CA ALA A 6 -18.08 18.41 30.53
C ALA A 6 -18.92 17.65 29.47
N SER A 7 -19.85 18.33 28.77
CA SER A 7 -20.65 17.67 27.71
C SER A 7 -19.83 17.41 26.43
N LEU A 8 -18.80 18.20 26.15
CA LEU A 8 -17.86 17.99 25.05
C LEU A 8 -16.90 16.83 25.34
N LEU A 9 -16.45 16.67 26.60
CA LEU A 9 -15.65 15.50 27.02
C LEU A 9 -16.49 14.20 27.06
N ALA A 10 -17.77 14.27 27.43
CA ALA A 10 -18.66 13.11 27.40
C ALA A 10 -19.05 12.70 25.96
N ALA A 11 -19.19 13.65 25.04
CA ALA A 11 -19.42 13.36 23.61
C ALA A 11 -18.15 12.81 22.92
N LEU A 12 -16.96 13.29 23.31
CA LEU A 12 -15.69 12.76 22.80
C LEU A 12 -15.42 11.34 23.31
N ALA A 13 -15.79 11.03 24.56
CA ALA A 13 -15.68 9.69 25.13
C ALA A 13 -16.67 8.69 24.51
N LEU A 14 -17.85 9.14 24.07
CA LEU A 14 -18.85 8.28 23.42
C LEU A 14 -18.51 7.96 21.94
N CYS A 15 -17.77 8.86 21.26
CA CYS A 15 -17.26 8.62 19.90
C CYS A 15 -16.04 7.67 19.88
N LEU A 16 -15.36 7.46 21.01
CA LEU A 16 -14.25 6.51 21.15
C LEU A 16 -14.71 5.08 21.50
N THR A 17 -15.97 4.89 21.91
CA THR A 17 -16.55 3.57 22.25
C THR A 17 -17.41 2.96 21.14
N LEU A 18 -17.56 3.64 19.99
CA LEU A 18 -18.33 3.17 18.83
C LEU A 18 -17.45 2.88 17.60
N LEU A 19 -16.13 2.87 17.77
CA LEU A 19 -15.28 2.16 16.82
C LEU A 19 -15.54 0.67 17.04
N PRO A 20 -15.89 -0.12 16.01
CA PRO A 20 -15.81 -1.57 16.14
C PRO A 20 -14.37 -1.86 16.57
N MET A 21 -14.20 -2.36 17.79
CA MET A 21 -12.98 -3.07 18.15
C MET A 21 -13.00 -4.33 17.28
N ALA A 22 -12.51 -4.20 16.06
CA ALA A 22 -11.86 -5.31 15.40
C ALA A 22 -10.76 -5.71 16.39
N ALA A 23 -10.99 -6.82 17.10
CA ALA A 23 -9.91 -7.51 17.75
C ALA A 23 -8.84 -7.68 16.67
N PHE A 24 -7.68 -7.07 16.86
CA PHE A 24 -6.53 -7.34 16.02
C PHE A 24 -6.24 -8.83 16.21
N ALA A 25 -6.77 -9.65 15.31
CA ALA A 25 -6.16 -10.92 15.01
C ALA A 25 -4.73 -10.55 14.61
N GLU A 26 -3.77 -11.06 15.37
CA GLU A 26 -2.42 -11.23 14.86
C GLU A 26 -2.59 -11.89 13.49
N ASP A 27 -2.12 -11.25 12.41
CA ASP A 27 -2.14 -11.82 11.05
C ASP A 27 -1.32 -13.12 11.10
N ALA A 28 -1.97 -14.20 11.55
CA ALA A 28 -1.45 -15.53 11.43
C ALA A 28 -1.26 -15.73 9.94
N ALA A 29 -0.02 -16.01 9.53
CA ALA A 29 0.25 -16.36 8.15
C ALA A 29 -0.78 -17.43 7.72
N PRO A 30 -1.42 -17.27 6.56
CA PRO A 30 -2.38 -18.25 6.08
C PRO A 30 -1.74 -19.64 6.14
N ASP A 31 -2.48 -20.61 6.67
CA ASP A 31 -1.98 -21.98 6.76
C ASP A 31 -1.68 -22.48 5.35
N ALA A 32 -0.50 -23.08 5.17
CA ALA A 32 -0.05 -23.53 3.87
C ALA A 32 -0.75 -24.85 3.54
N TRP A 33 -1.55 -24.84 2.47
CA TRP A 33 -2.30 -26.01 2.03
C TRP A 33 -1.39 -27.22 1.84
N ASP A 34 -1.82 -28.40 2.29
CA ASP A 34 -1.05 -29.64 2.17
C ASP A 34 -1.45 -30.52 0.95
N GLY A 35 -2.40 -30.03 0.13
CA GLY A 35 -2.95 -30.75 -1.02
C GLY A 35 -4.13 -31.66 -0.69
N THR A 36 -4.63 -31.68 0.56
CA THR A 36 -5.80 -32.47 0.97
C THR A 36 -7.11 -31.70 0.87
N ALA A 37 -8.23 -32.41 0.89
CA ALA A 37 -9.57 -31.82 0.85
C ALA A 37 -10.36 -32.20 2.11
N ASP A 38 -11.05 -31.22 2.70
CA ASP A 38 -11.95 -31.39 3.84
C ASP A 38 -13.40 -31.08 3.44
N THR A 39 -14.24 -32.11 3.44
CA THR A 39 -15.67 -32.02 3.12
C THR A 39 -16.57 -32.08 4.37
N SER A 40 -16.00 -32.11 5.57
CA SER A 40 -16.75 -32.28 6.83
C SER A 40 -17.72 -31.15 7.14
N TRP A 41 -17.47 -29.96 6.60
CA TRP A 41 -18.37 -28.79 6.70
C TRP A 41 -19.63 -28.94 5.84
N TYR A 42 -19.62 -29.83 4.85
CA TYR A 42 -20.75 -30.05 3.92
C TYR A 42 -21.49 -31.37 4.19
N VAL A 43 -20.75 -32.46 4.44
CA VAL A 43 -21.34 -33.79 4.62
C VAL A 43 -22.19 -33.83 5.90
N GLY A 44 -23.48 -34.13 5.77
CA GLY A 44 -24.48 -34.04 6.85
C GLY A 44 -25.09 -32.64 7.04
N HIS A 45 -24.66 -31.67 6.23
CA HIS A 45 -25.06 -30.25 6.23
C HIS A 45 -25.54 -29.80 4.84
N GLU A 46 -25.95 -30.73 3.98
CA GLU A 46 -26.26 -30.48 2.57
C GLU A 46 -27.47 -29.56 2.37
N SER A 47 -28.33 -29.40 3.38
CA SER A 47 -29.50 -28.51 3.34
C SER A 47 -29.21 -27.08 3.75
N ASP A 48 -28.03 -26.79 4.29
CA ASP A 48 -27.70 -25.44 4.78
C ASP A 48 -27.59 -24.46 3.61
N THR A 49 -27.97 -23.20 3.83
CA THR A 49 -27.93 -22.16 2.80
C THR A 49 -26.67 -21.31 2.87
N VAL A 50 -25.88 -21.47 3.93
CA VAL A 50 -24.68 -20.69 4.20
C VAL A 50 -23.58 -21.62 4.67
N TYR A 51 -22.39 -21.47 4.10
CA TYR A 51 -21.19 -22.21 4.46
C TYR A 51 -20.04 -21.22 4.66
N HIS A 52 -19.12 -21.56 5.58
CA HIS A 52 -17.96 -20.74 5.91
C HIS A 52 -16.69 -21.57 5.71
N ILE A 53 -15.76 -21.03 4.93
CA ILE A 53 -14.48 -21.62 4.59
C ILE A 53 -13.40 -20.82 5.31
N THR A 54 -12.59 -21.51 6.10
CA THR A 54 -11.54 -20.91 6.94
C THR A 54 -10.14 -21.44 6.64
N THR A 55 -10.06 -22.51 5.84
CA THR A 55 -8.81 -23.24 5.51
C THR A 55 -8.80 -23.63 4.03
N ALA A 56 -7.60 -23.88 3.49
CA ALA A 56 -7.43 -24.27 2.10
C ALA A 56 -7.98 -25.66 1.82
N GLU A 57 -7.91 -26.58 2.79
CA GLU A 57 -8.48 -27.93 2.69
C GLU A 57 -10.00 -27.87 2.54
N GLN A 58 -10.67 -26.95 3.25
CA GLN A 58 -12.11 -26.74 3.10
C GLN A 58 -12.47 -26.18 1.73
N LEU A 59 -11.65 -25.27 1.18
CA LEU A 59 -11.82 -24.75 -0.18
C LEU A 59 -11.63 -25.86 -1.23
N ALA A 60 -10.60 -26.69 -1.08
CA ALA A 60 -10.40 -27.87 -1.92
C ALA A 60 -11.57 -28.87 -1.77
N GLY A 61 -12.14 -28.98 -0.56
CA GLY A 61 -13.36 -29.75 -0.30
C GLY A 61 -14.59 -29.22 -1.06
N LEU A 62 -14.68 -27.90 -1.29
CA LEU A 62 -15.72 -27.33 -2.16
C LEU A 62 -15.58 -27.84 -3.60
N ALA A 63 -14.36 -27.86 -4.14
CA ALA A 63 -14.09 -28.45 -5.44
C ALA A 63 -14.46 -29.94 -5.45
N GLU A 64 -14.10 -30.71 -4.42
CA GLU A 64 -14.41 -32.14 -4.33
C GLU A 64 -15.91 -32.43 -4.38
N VAL A 65 -16.74 -31.70 -3.61
CA VAL A 65 -18.19 -31.96 -3.57
C VAL A 65 -18.88 -31.55 -4.87
N ILE A 66 -18.41 -30.49 -5.54
CA ILE A 66 -18.96 -30.02 -6.83
C ILE A 66 -18.53 -30.94 -7.96
N ASN A 67 -17.29 -31.42 -7.93
CA ASN A 67 -16.72 -32.28 -8.97
C ASN A 67 -17.07 -33.76 -8.78
N LYS A 68 -17.84 -34.09 -7.74
CA LYS A 68 -18.16 -35.46 -7.37
C LYS A 68 -18.86 -36.22 -8.51
N GLU A 69 -18.20 -37.26 -8.99
CA GLU A 69 -18.66 -38.04 -10.13
C GLU A 69 -20.09 -38.58 -9.92
N ASN A 70 -20.95 -38.36 -10.91
CA ASN A 70 -22.34 -38.81 -10.97
C ASN A 70 -23.29 -38.23 -9.89
N THR A 71 -22.78 -37.50 -8.91
CA THR A 71 -23.58 -36.85 -7.87
C THR A 71 -22.96 -35.51 -7.45
N PRO A 72 -22.75 -34.56 -8.39
CA PRO A 72 -22.19 -33.25 -8.06
C PRO A 72 -23.15 -32.47 -7.16
N ALA A 73 -22.59 -31.79 -6.16
CA ALA A 73 -23.34 -30.91 -5.28
C ALA A 73 -23.78 -29.64 -6.03
N SER A 74 -25.04 -29.25 -5.88
CA SER A 74 -25.50 -27.93 -6.33
C SER A 74 -25.44 -26.92 -5.20
N PHE A 75 -24.99 -25.72 -5.54
CA PHE A 75 -24.94 -24.54 -4.69
C PHE A 75 -26.02 -23.50 -5.04
N GLU A 76 -27.02 -23.86 -5.84
CA GLU A 76 -28.13 -22.98 -6.17
C GLU A 76 -28.82 -22.44 -4.90
N GLY A 77 -28.92 -21.11 -4.80
CA GLY A 77 -29.50 -20.43 -3.64
C GLY A 77 -28.68 -20.54 -2.34
N LYS A 78 -27.43 -21.03 -2.42
CA LYS A 78 -26.49 -21.13 -1.29
C LYS A 78 -25.37 -20.08 -1.41
N THR A 79 -24.85 -19.67 -0.26
CA THR A 79 -23.71 -18.76 -0.16
C THR A 79 -22.54 -19.45 0.55
N VAL A 80 -21.35 -19.31 -0.01
CA VAL A 80 -20.08 -19.71 0.59
C VAL A 80 -19.30 -18.44 0.93
N TYR A 81 -18.94 -18.27 2.20
CA TYR A 81 -18.10 -17.19 2.67
C TYR A 81 -16.67 -17.67 2.87
N LEU A 82 -15.71 -16.86 2.44
CA LEU A 82 -14.33 -17.01 2.83
C LEU A 82 -14.09 -16.13 4.07
N ASP A 83 -13.65 -16.74 5.17
CA ASP A 83 -13.47 -16.05 6.46
C ASP A 83 -12.00 -15.72 6.77
N ASN A 84 -11.07 -16.25 5.98
CA ASN A 84 -9.63 -16.04 6.13
C ASN A 84 -8.96 -15.93 4.76
N ASP A 85 -7.80 -15.26 4.73
CA ASP A 85 -6.86 -15.42 3.63
C ASP A 85 -6.34 -16.86 3.61
N LEU A 86 -6.12 -17.42 2.42
CA LEU A 86 -5.69 -18.82 2.23
C LEU A 86 -4.45 -18.88 1.34
N ASP A 87 -3.53 -19.79 1.64
CA ASP A 87 -2.35 -20.05 0.82
C ASP A 87 -2.43 -21.46 0.23
N LEU A 88 -2.55 -21.55 -1.10
CA LEU A 88 -2.55 -22.83 -1.83
C LEU A 88 -1.14 -23.41 -1.99
N ALA A 89 -0.12 -22.70 -1.51
CA ALA A 89 1.28 -23.10 -1.39
C ALA A 89 1.91 -23.65 -2.69
N GLY A 90 1.37 -23.24 -3.84
CA GLY A 90 1.84 -23.69 -5.15
C GLY A 90 1.57 -25.17 -5.44
N HIS A 91 0.58 -25.76 -4.76
CA HIS A 91 0.13 -27.12 -5.06
C HIS A 91 -0.78 -27.12 -6.30
N GLU A 92 -0.70 -28.21 -7.08
CA GLU A 92 -1.57 -28.41 -8.24
C GLU A 92 -3.04 -28.32 -7.84
N TRP A 93 -3.73 -27.34 -8.40
CA TRP A 93 -5.10 -27.02 -8.07
C TRP A 93 -6.10 -27.86 -8.87
N ILE A 94 -7.17 -28.29 -8.20
CA ILE A 94 -8.36 -28.86 -8.86
C ILE A 94 -9.41 -27.77 -8.86
N SER A 95 -9.81 -27.33 -10.04
CA SER A 95 -10.72 -26.23 -10.23
C SER A 95 -12.09 -26.49 -9.58
N ILE A 96 -12.68 -25.45 -8.98
CA ILE A 96 -14.04 -25.53 -8.45
C ILE A 96 -15.01 -25.56 -9.65
N GLY A 97 -15.61 -26.72 -9.91
CA GLY A 97 -16.43 -26.98 -11.09
C GLY A 97 -15.59 -27.30 -12.32
N ASN A 98 -15.52 -28.59 -12.68
CA ASN A 98 -14.70 -29.08 -13.80
C ASN A 98 -15.42 -29.12 -15.16
N GLY A 99 -16.72 -28.80 -15.22
CA GLY A 99 -17.48 -28.78 -16.47
C GLY A 99 -17.59 -30.12 -17.21
N LEU A 100 -17.23 -31.25 -16.58
CA LEU A 100 -17.25 -32.60 -17.19
C LEU A 100 -18.66 -33.18 -17.29
N ALA A 101 -19.59 -32.48 -17.94
CA ALA A 101 -20.91 -33.02 -18.24
C ALA A 101 -20.77 -34.31 -19.06
N LYS A 102 -21.08 -35.46 -18.46
CA LYS A 102 -21.06 -36.74 -19.18
C LYS A 102 -22.30 -36.76 -20.06
N GLN A 103 -22.15 -36.40 -21.34
CA GLN A 103 -23.14 -36.74 -22.36
C GLN A 103 -23.15 -38.26 -22.59
N ASN A 104 -23.56 -39.05 -21.60
CA ASN A 104 -23.97 -40.42 -21.83
C ASN A 104 -25.33 -40.34 -22.54
N ALA A 105 -25.44 -40.94 -23.72
CA ALA A 105 -26.59 -40.88 -24.63
C ALA A 105 -27.96 -41.30 -24.04
N THR A 106 -28.04 -41.63 -22.75
CA THR A 106 -29.23 -42.08 -22.03
C THR A 106 -29.67 -41.14 -20.89
N GLN A 107 -28.90 -40.10 -20.54
CA GLN A 107 -29.22 -39.14 -19.47
C GLN A 107 -28.89 -37.71 -19.94
N TYR A 108 -29.86 -36.79 -19.85
CA TYR A 108 -29.63 -35.36 -20.02
C TYR A 108 -29.28 -34.79 -18.64
N ASP A 109 -28.00 -34.53 -18.39
CA ASP A 109 -27.55 -33.84 -17.19
C ASP A 109 -28.08 -32.39 -17.21
N PRO A 110 -28.45 -31.79 -16.07
CA PRO A 110 -28.86 -30.40 -16.02
C PRO A 110 -27.70 -29.46 -16.38
N ASP A 111 -27.99 -28.28 -16.92
CA ASP A 111 -26.95 -27.37 -17.46
C ASP A 111 -25.90 -26.92 -16.42
N TRP A 112 -26.21 -26.96 -15.12
CA TRP A 112 -25.31 -26.63 -14.01
C TRP A 112 -24.36 -27.77 -13.59
N TYR A 113 -24.54 -28.99 -14.10
CA TYR A 113 -23.83 -30.17 -13.61
C TYR A 113 -22.30 -29.97 -13.68
N TYR A 114 -21.59 -30.23 -12.58
CA TYR A 114 -20.15 -29.95 -12.42
C TYR A 114 -19.74 -28.47 -12.55
N SER A 115 -20.65 -27.55 -12.24
CA SER A 115 -20.37 -26.11 -12.18
C SER A 115 -20.67 -25.56 -10.79
N PHE A 116 -19.95 -24.52 -10.37
CA PHE A 116 -20.37 -23.73 -9.22
C PHE A 116 -21.57 -22.86 -9.60
N ASN A 117 -22.71 -23.07 -8.96
CA ASN A 117 -23.94 -22.32 -9.24
C ASN A 117 -24.52 -21.60 -8.00
N GLY A 118 -23.66 -21.20 -7.07
CA GLY A 118 -24.02 -20.44 -5.88
C GLY A 118 -23.44 -19.02 -5.85
N THR A 119 -23.44 -18.42 -4.66
CA THR A 119 -22.69 -17.18 -4.39
C THR A 119 -21.44 -17.50 -3.59
N PHE A 120 -20.26 -17.13 -4.10
CA PHE A 120 -19.00 -17.15 -3.38
C PHE A 120 -18.64 -15.71 -3.01
N ASP A 121 -18.63 -15.39 -1.71
CA ASP A 121 -18.24 -14.08 -1.20
C ASP A 121 -16.91 -14.20 -0.46
N GLY A 122 -15.86 -13.65 -1.06
CA GLY A 122 -14.53 -13.60 -0.49
C GLY A 122 -14.42 -12.69 0.73
N GLN A 123 -15.41 -11.83 1.00
CA GLN A 123 -15.41 -10.84 2.10
C GLN A 123 -14.17 -9.92 2.12
N GLY A 124 -13.47 -9.79 0.99
CA GLY A 124 -12.23 -9.02 0.84
C GLY A 124 -10.95 -9.83 1.02
N HIS A 125 -11.06 -11.12 1.38
CA HIS A 125 -9.94 -12.03 1.57
C HIS A 125 -9.23 -12.40 0.27
N VAL A 126 -8.03 -12.92 0.43
CA VAL A 126 -7.11 -13.26 -0.66
C VAL A 126 -6.73 -14.74 -0.62
N ILE A 127 -6.76 -15.36 -1.79
CA ILE A 127 -6.21 -16.70 -2.03
C ILE A 127 -4.86 -16.52 -2.73
N TYR A 128 -3.80 -17.04 -2.13
CA TYR A 128 -2.42 -16.92 -2.61
C TYR A 128 -1.95 -18.17 -3.33
N ASN A 129 -1.01 -18.00 -4.26
CA ASN A 129 -0.20 -19.07 -4.85
C ASN A 129 -1.02 -20.17 -5.54
N LEU A 130 -2.10 -19.78 -6.24
CA LEU A 130 -2.84 -20.67 -7.13
C LEU A 130 -1.89 -21.22 -8.20
N TYR A 131 -1.77 -22.54 -8.31
CA TYR A 131 -0.85 -23.18 -9.24
C TYR A 131 -1.58 -24.23 -10.08
N SER A 132 -1.45 -24.13 -11.40
CA SER A 132 -1.99 -25.13 -12.33
C SER A 132 -1.06 -25.33 -13.51
N HIS A 133 -0.35 -26.45 -13.52
CA HIS A 133 0.60 -26.85 -14.56
C HIS A 133 0.31 -28.27 -15.08
N ASP A 134 -0.76 -28.92 -14.62
CA ASP A 134 -1.07 -30.28 -15.03
C ASP A 134 -1.24 -30.36 -16.55
N SER A 135 -0.70 -31.45 -17.08
CA SER A 135 -0.38 -31.67 -18.48
C SER A 135 -1.08 -32.97 -18.85
N LEU A 136 -2.11 -32.88 -19.70
CA LEU A 136 -2.90 -34.04 -20.04
C LEU A 136 -2.07 -35.11 -20.78
N PHE A 137 -1.76 -36.23 -20.10
CA PHE A 137 -1.75 -37.61 -20.64
C PHE A 137 -1.89 -38.64 -19.50
N GLY A 138 -3.12 -38.89 -19.03
CA GLY A 138 -3.48 -40.02 -18.15
C GLY A 138 -4.98 -40.01 -17.78
N GLU A 139 -5.63 -41.17 -17.71
CA GLU A 139 -7.11 -41.30 -17.65
C GLU A 139 -7.81 -40.77 -16.38
N GLU A 140 -7.15 -40.10 -15.44
CA GLU A 140 -7.81 -39.58 -14.23
C GLU A 140 -7.20 -38.25 -13.75
N ARG A 141 -7.90 -37.14 -14.06
CA ARG A 141 -8.25 -35.95 -13.24
C ARG A 141 -8.36 -34.68 -14.10
N ASP A 142 -9.34 -33.85 -13.71
CA ASP A 142 -9.64 -32.45 -14.07
C ASP A 142 -8.94 -31.85 -15.30
N CYS A 143 -9.19 -32.43 -16.47
CA CYS A 143 -8.22 -32.39 -17.55
C CYS A 143 -8.29 -31.18 -18.50
N TYR A 144 -9.12 -30.17 -18.21
CA TYR A 144 -9.31 -29.01 -19.10
C TYR A 144 -9.54 -27.67 -18.38
N MET A 145 -9.48 -27.64 -17.04
CA MET A 145 -9.65 -26.42 -16.25
C MET A 145 -8.35 -26.09 -15.51
N SER A 146 -8.11 -24.81 -15.24
CA SER A 146 -6.88 -24.30 -14.63
C SER A 146 -7.11 -23.12 -13.69
N GLY A 147 -8.22 -22.39 -13.85
CA GLY A 147 -8.59 -21.29 -12.96
C GLY A 147 -9.00 -21.77 -11.56
N LEU A 148 -9.12 -20.82 -10.62
CA LEU A 148 -9.65 -21.12 -9.29
C LEU A 148 -11.03 -21.82 -9.40
N PHE A 149 -11.90 -21.24 -10.23
CA PHE A 149 -13.13 -21.87 -10.70
C PHE A 149 -12.95 -22.30 -12.15
N GLY A 150 -13.32 -23.55 -12.46
CA GLY A 150 -13.32 -24.00 -13.85
C GLY A 150 -14.58 -23.49 -14.55
N GLN A 151 -15.74 -23.71 -13.93
CA GLN A 151 -17.01 -23.21 -14.46
C GLN A 151 -17.90 -22.63 -13.36
N VAL A 152 -18.38 -21.41 -13.60
CA VAL A 152 -19.42 -20.75 -12.80
C VAL A 152 -20.66 -20.60 -13.67
N PHE A 153 -21.79 -21.17 -13.22
CA PHE A 153 -23.04 -21.23 -13.95
C PHE A 153 -24.16 -20.56 -13.16
N HIS A 154 -24.75 -19.50 -13.69
CA HIS A 154 -25.77 -18.68 -13.02
C HIS A 154 -25.41 -18.35 -11.56
N GLY A 155 -24.12 -18.21 -11.30
CA GLY A 155 -23.53 -18.00 -10.00
C GLY A 155 -23.00 -16.58 -9.85
N LYS A 156 -22.47 -16.31 -8.67
CA LYS A 156 -21.82 -15.05 -8.35
C LYS A 156 -20.53 -15.28 -7.60
N VAL A 157 -19.45 -14.64 -8.03
CA VAL A 157 -18.19 -14.55 -7.25
C VAL A 157 -17.93 -13.10 -6.94
N MET A 158 -17.71 -12.76 -5.67
CA MET A 158 -17.51 -11.38 -5.27
C MET A 158 -16.51 -11.18 -4.14
N ASN A 159 -15.93 -9.97 -4.09
CA ASN A 159 -15.03 -9.51 -3.03
C ASN A 159 -13.84 -10.45 -2.79
N LEU A 160 -13.21 -10.94 -3.86
CA LEU A 160 -12.16 -11.97 -3.78
C LEU A 160 -10.88 -11.54 -4.50
N GLY A 161 -9.74 -11.72 -3.85
CA GLY A 161 -8.43 -11.63 -4.50
C GLY A 161 -7.83 -13.00 -4.80
N VAL A 162 -7.20 -13.15 -5.96
CA VAL A 162 -6.26 -14.25 -6.25
C VAL A 162 -4.89 -13.66 -6.51
N ALA A 163 -3.98 -13.85 -5.57
CA ALA A 163 -2.64 -13.30 -5.63
C ALA A 163 -1.62 -14.33 -6.07
N ASP A 164 -0.65 -13.89 -6.87
CA ASP A 164 0.55 -14.65 -7.22
C ASP A 164 0.22 -16.01 -7.86
N ALA A 165 -0.80 -16.02 -8.74
CA ALA A 165 -1.15 -17.21 -9.50
C ALA A 165 -0.03 -17.58 -10.49
N ASP A 166 0.17 -18.87 -10.73
CA ASP A 166 1.05 -19.41 -11.75
C ASP A 166 0.31 -20.52 -12.51
N ILE A 167 -0.29 -20.12 -13.63
CA ILE A 167 -1.02 -21.02 -14.52
C ILE A 167 -0.24 -21.20 -15.81
N TRP A 168 0.08 -22.45 -16.13
CA TRP A 168 0.69 -22.84 -17.39
C TRP A 168 -0.14 -23.92 -18.05
N VAL A 169 -0.46 -23.70 -19.32
CA VAL A 169 -1.30 -24.60 -20.09
C VAL A 169 -0.43 -25.38 -21.04
N ASP A 170 -0.58 -26.70 -21.04
CA ASP A 170 0.23 -27.59 -21.87
C ASP A 170 0.19 -27.15 -23.36
N PRO A 171 1.34 -27.12 -24.05
CA PRO A 171 1.43 -26.80 -25.47
C PRO A 171 0.47 -27.61 -26.35
N VAL A 172 0.19 -28.87 -26.03
CA VAL A 172 -0.74 -29.74 -26.78
C VAL A 172 -2.16 -29.73 -26.27
N ASP A 173 -2.45 -29.01 -25.19
CA ASP A 173 -3.81 -28.84 -24.67
C ASP A 173 -4.71 -28.21 -25.73
N THR A 174 -5.88 -28.82 -25.93
CA THR A 174 -6.89 -28.43 -26.91
C THR A 174 -8.15 -27.82 -26.28
N SER A 175 -8.06 -27.32 -25.04
CA SER A 175 -9.14 -26.57 -24.41
C SER A 175 -9.21 -25.13 -24.95
N THR A 176 -10.37 -24.49 -24.81
CA THR A 176 -10.69 -23.21 -25.48
C THR A 176 -10.61 -21.97 -24.58
N ALA A 177 -10.55 -22.12 -23.26
CA ALA A 177 -10.66 -20.98 -22.34
C ALA A 177 -9.84 -21.18 -21.06
N LYS A 178 -9.13 -20.12 -20.65
CA LYS A 178 -8.23 -20.11 -19.49
C LYS A 178 -8.23 -18.74 -18.80
N GLY A 179 -8.62 -18.69 -17.53
CA GLY A 179 -8.59 -17.48 -16.70
C GLY A 179 -8.06 -17.78 -15.32
N ILE A 180 -7.47 -16.77 -14.65
CA ILE A 180 -6.94 -16.98 -13.29
C ILE A 180 -8.08 -17.24 -12.30
N LEU A 181 -9.15 -16.45 -12.37
CA LEU A 181 -10.28 -16.60 -11.45
C LEU A 181 -11.29 -17.63 -11.98
N VAL A 182 -11.71 -17.50 -13.24
CA VAL A 182 -12.73 -18.37 -13.85
C VAL A 182 -12.34 -18.75 -15.27
N ASP A 183 -12.38 -20.02 -15.65
CA ASP A 183 -12.20 -20.40 -17.05
C ASP A 183 -13.47 -20.14 -17.89
N PHE A 184 -14.62 -20.62 -17.42
CA PHE A 184 -15.93 -20.50 -18.09
C PHE A 184 -16.95 -19.78 -17.20
N LEU A 185 -17.39 -18.59 -17.63
CA LEU A 185 -18.39 -17.78 -16.93
C LEU A 185 -19.72 -17.77 -17.70
N ASP A 186 -20.68 -18.58 -17.26
CA ASP A 186 -21.99 -18.76 -17.92
C ASP A 186 -23.11 -18.08 -17.14
N GLY A 187 -23.71 -17.04 -17.75
CA GLY A 187 -24.78 -16.23 -17.16
C GLY A 187 -24.53 -15.79 -15.72
N SER A 188 -23.27 -15.48 -15.42
CA SER A 188 -22.76 -15.33 -14.04
C SER A 188 -22.17 -13.95 -13.80
N VAL A 189 -22.06 -13.60 -12.53
CA VAL A 189 -21.64 -12.26 -12.09
C VAL A 189 -20.31 -12.32 -11.34
N ILE A 190 -19.36 -11.47 -11.73
CA ILE A 190 -18.12 -11.24 -11.00
C ILE A 190 -18.07 -9.79 -10.54
N GLU A 191 -17.91 -9.57 -9.23
CA GLU A 191 -17.93 -8.23 -8.63
C GLU A 191 -16.81 -8.02 -7.61
N ASN A 192 -16.09 -6.89 -7.72
CA ASN A 192 -15.04 -6.53 -6.74
C ASN A 192 -13.95 -7.60 -6.58
N CYS A 193 -13.59 -8.26 -7.67
CA CYS A 193 -12.56 -9.30 -7.69
C CYS A 193 -11.28 -8.81 -8.37
N TRP A 194 -10.15 -9.41 -8.02
CA TRP A 194 -8.89 -9.09 -8.66
C TRP A 194 -7.92 -10.27 -8.73
N THR A 195 -7.00 -10.19 -9.69
CA THR A 195 -5.98 -11.21 -9.92
C THR A 195 -4.58 -10.63 -10.13
N SER A 196 -3.55 -11.34 -9.69
CA SER A 196 -2.13 -11.10 -10.01
C SER A 196 -1.40 -12.41 -10.33
N GLY A 197 -0.13 -12.32 -10.74
CA GLY A 197 0.69 -13.47 -11.11
C GLY A 197 0.81 -13.62 -12.62
N SER A 198 0.72 -14.85 -13.13
CA SER A 198 0.85 -15.15 -14.55
C SER A 198 -0.07 -16.27 -15.03
N ILE A 199 -0.51 -16.14 -16.28
CA ILE A 199 -1.21 -17.17 -17.04
C ILE A 199 -0.61 -17.29 -18.43
N ALA A 200 -0.23 -18.51 -18.83
CA ALA A 200 0.34 -18.80 -20.14
C ALA A 200 -0.51 -19.84 -20.89
N GLY A 201 -1.10 -19.41 -22.00
CA GLY A 201 -1.85 -20.29 -22.90
C GLY A 201 -0.94 -21.31 -23.59
N GLY A 202 -1.52 -22.43 -24.03
CA GLY A 202 -0.82 -23.44 -24.82
C GLY A 202 -0.62 -23.01 -26.28
N SER A 203 -0.06 -23.90 -27.13
CA SER A 203 0.36 -23.53 -28.49
C SER A 203 -0.39 -24.22 -29.63
N SER A 204 -1.14 -25.30 -29.34
CA SER A 204 -1.72 -26.20 -30.36
C SER A 204 -3.18 -25.91 -30.71
N PHE A 205 -3.87 -25.07 -29.95
CA PHE A 205 -5.29 -24.77 -30.13
C PHE A 205 -5.58 -23.32 -29.76
N GLU A 206 -6.62 -22.75 -30.35
CA GLU A 206 -7.10 -21.39 -30.05
C GLU A 206 -7.55 -21.28 -28.60
N LYS A 207 -7.16 -20.20 -27.91
CA LYS A 207 -7.52 -20.00 -26.51
C LYS A 207 -8.00 -18.58 -26.25
N ASN A 208 -9.11 -18.49 -25.52
CA ASN A 208 -9.52 -17.29 -24.81
C ASN A 208 -8.74 -17.25 -23.50
N VAL A 209 -7.71 -16.41 -23.42
CA VAL A 209 -6.87 -16.27 -22.24
C VAL A 209 -7.11 -14.91 -21.61
N GLY A 210 -7.67 -14.91 -20.40
CA GLY A 210 -7.98 -13.69 -19.67
C GLY A 210 -7.22 -13.58 -18.36
N GLY A 211 -6.88 -12.36 -17.96
CA GLY A 211 -6.29 -12.11 -16.64
C GLY A 211 -7.23 -12.47 -15.49
N LEU A 212 -8.55 -12.43 -15.70
CA LEU A 212 -9.55 -12.77 -14.69
C LEU A 212 -10.47 -13.90 -15.16
N VAL A 213 -11.10 -13.74 -16.33
CA VAL A 213 -12.03 -14.71 -16.91
C VAL A 213 -11.48 -15.22 -18.25
N GLY A 214 -11.41 -16.53 -18.46
CA GLY A 214 -11.04 -17.10 -19.74
C GLY A 214 -12.07 -16.73 -20.81
N CYS A 215 -13.28 -17.26 -20.67
CA CYS A 215 -14.38 -16.94 -21.57
C CYS A 215 -15.72 -16.77 -20.86
N THR A 216 -16.61 -16.03 -21.51
CA THR A 216 -18.03 -16.00 -21.17
C THR A 216 -18.82 -16.87 -22.15
N VAL A 217 -19.83 -17.58 -21.65
CA VAL A 217 -20.65 -18.50 -22.46
C VAL A 217 -22.15 -18.22 -22.24
N TYR A 218 -22.95 -18.55 -23.25
CA TYR A 218 -24.41 -18.52 -23.19
C TYR A 218 -25.02 -19.89 -22.87
N GLY A 219 -25.88 -19.96 -21.85
CA GLY A 219 -26.92 -20.97 -21.70
C GLY A 219 -28.17 -20.63 -22.53
N ASN A 220 -28.68 -21.60 -23.29
CA ASN A 220 -29.64 -21.47 -24.40
C ASN A 220 -31.07 -20.96 -24.08
N LYS A 221 -31.29 -20.11 -23.06
CA LYS A 221 -32.63 -19.61 -22.69
C LYS A 221 -32.60 -18.14 -22.25
N GLU A 222 -33.19 -17.29 -23.07
CA GLU A 222 -33.60 -15.90 -22.80
C GLU A 222 -32.48 -14.83 -22.58
N PRO A 223 -32.25 -13.93 -23.56
CA PRO A 223 -31.12 -12.99 -23.56
C PRO A 223 -31.11 -11.91 -22.46
N ALA A 224 -32.16 -11.77 -21.64
CA ALA A 224 -32.28 -10.69 -20.66
C ALA A 224 -31.99 -11.10 -19.20
N THR A 225 -31.79 -12.39 -18.92
CA THR A 225 -31.53 -12.91 -17.56
C THR A 225 -30.32 -13.84 -17.46
N THR A 226 -29.53 -13.96 -18.53
CA THR A 226 -28.43 -14.92 -18.67
C THR A 226 -27.14 -14.32 -19.24
N SER A 227 -27.01 -12.97 -19.29
CA SER A 227 -25.75 -12.34 -19.67
C SER A 227 -24.76 -12.37 -18.51
N SER A 228 -23.49 -12.62 -18.82
CA SER A 228 -22.42 -12.53 -17.82
C SER A 228 -22.06 -11.07 -17.59
N ARG A 229 -21.79 -10.70 -16.33
CA ARG A 229 -21.40 -9.34 -15.94
C ARG A 229 -20.16 -9.33 -15.09
N ILE A 230 -19.20 -8.49 -15.45
CA ILE A 230 -17.96 -8.26 -14.70
C ILE A 230 -17.90 -6.79 -14.31
N SER A 231 -17.82 -6.50 -13.02
CA SER A 231 -17.89 -5.13 -12.51
C SER A 231 -16.95 -4.86 -11.35
N GLY A 232 -16.30 -3.69 -11.37
CA GLY A 232 -15.44 -3.30 -10.26
C GLY A 232 -14.24 -4.24 -10.11
N CYS A 233 -13.73 -4.82 -11.19
CA CYS A 233 -12.68 -5.83 -11.14
C CYS A 233 -11.36 -5.34 -11.73
N TYR A 234 -10.25 -5.98 -11.38
CA TYR A 234 -8.98 -5.65 -12.01
C TYR A 234 -8.02 -6.83 -12.13
N SER A 235 -7.03 -6.70 -13.03
CA SER A 235 -5.93 -7.66 -13.12
C SER A 235 -4.61 -6.92 -13.32
N THR A 236 -3.58 -7.40 -12.62
CA THR A 236 -2.17 -7.00 -12.81
C THR A 236 -1.33 -8.16 -13.34
N ALA A 237 -1.98 -9.25 -13.77
CA ALA A 237 -1.30 -10.46 -14.19
C ALA A 237 -0.54 -10.29 -15.51
N THR A 238 0.48 -11.12 -15.69
CA THR A 238 1.10 -11.34 -17.00
C THR A 238 0.34 -12.41 -17.76
N ILE A 239 -0.20 -12.05 -18.92
CA ILE A 239 -0.95 -12.92 -19.81
C ILE A 239 -0.06 -13.25 -21.00
N THR A 240 0.14 -14.53 -21.30
CA THR A 240 0.95 -14.97 -22.44
C THR A 240 0.14 -15.82 -23.40
N GLY A 241 -0.02 -15.36 -24.63
CA GLY A 241 -0.52 -16.17 -25.74
C GLY A 241 0.63 -16.87 -26.47
N ASN A 242 0.45 -18.14 -26.82
CA ASN A 242 1.47 -18.96 -27.50
C ASN A 242 0.95 -19.71 -28.74
N TYR A 243 -0.27 -19.44 -29.21
CA TYR A 243 -0.85 -20.15 -30.35
C TYR A 243 0.01 -20.00 -31.62
N GLY A 244 0.55 -21.12 -32.10
CA GLY A 244 1.39 -21.15 -33.31
C GLY A 244 0.78 -21.91 -34.49
N SER A 245 -0.10 -22.88 -34.23
CA SER A 245 -0.75 -23.68 -35.26
C SER A 245 -1.81 -24.60 -34.65
N SER A 246 -2.93 -24.78 -35.33
CA SER A 246 -3.92 -25.82 -34.99
C SER A 246 -3.77 -27.11 -35.81
N SER A 247 -2.56 -27.39 -36.32
CA SER A 247 -2.26 -28.51 -37.24
C SER A 247 -2.71 -29.90 -36.76
N ASN A 248 -2.90 -30.07 -35.45
CA ASN A 248 -3.32 -31.32 -34.83
C ASN A 248 -4.81 -31.36 -34.44
N ALA A 249 -5.52 -30.23 -34.50
CA ALA A 249 -6.88 -30.10 -33.96
C ALA A 249 -7.95 -29.80 -35.03
N TYR A 250 -7.58 -29.11 -36.12
CA TYR A 250 -8.50 -28.80 -37.21
C TYR A 250 -8.01 -29.34 -38.56
N PRO A 251 -8.92 -29.66 -39.51
CA PRO A 251 -8.54 -29.95 -40.89
C PRO A 251 -7.82 -28.75 -41.52
N PRO A 252 -6.90 -28.94 -42.50
CA PRO A 252 -6.10 -27.86 -43.09
C PRO A 252 -6.86 -26.61 -43.56
N ALA A 253 -8.13 -26.74 -43.97
CA ALA A 253 -8.97 -25.62 -44.41
C ALA A 253 -9.45 -24.70 -43.27
N PHE A 254 -9.37 -25.16 -42.03
CA PHE A 254 -9.83 -24.47 -40.82
C PHE A 254 -8.67 -24.12 -39.88
N GLN A 255 -7.44 -24.58 -40.18
CA GLN A 255 -6.30 -24.41 -39.29
C GLN A 255 -5.88 -22.94 -39.04
N MET A 256 -6.34 -22.01 -39.89
CA MET A 256 -6.05 -20.57 -39.81
C MET A 256 -7.32 -19.72 -39.73
N ARG A 257 -8.40 -20.26 -39.16
CA ARG A 257 -9.66 -19.53 -38.92
C ARG A 257 -9.93 -19.27 -37.44
N HIS A 258 -8.98 -19.70 -36.62
CA HIS A 258 -9.11 -20.00 -35.21
C HIS A 258 -7.78 -19.58 -34.60
N PHE A 259 -7.80 -18.57 -33.72
CA PHE A 259 -6.62 -17.90 -33.18
C PHE A 259 -6.87 -17.46 -31.73
N ASP A 260 -5.80 -17.14 -31.02
CA ASP A 260 -5.91 -16.73 -29.62
C ASP A 260 -6.68 -15.43 -29.47
N SER A 261 -7.40 -15.34 -28.36
CA SER A 261 -8.05 -14.13 -27.89
C SER A 261 -7.51 -13.78 -26.51
N LEU A 262 -6.74 -12.70 -26.42
CA LEU A 262 -5.99 -12.33 -25.22
C LEU A 262 -6.55 -11.03 -24.64
N GLY A 263 -7.07 -11.10 -23.42
CA GLY A 263 -7.63 -9.90 -22.78
C GLY A 263 -7.16 -9.70 -21.35
N GLY A 264 -6.86 -8.45 -21.00
CA GLY A 264 -6.41 -8.09 -19.65
C GLY A 264 -7.38 -8.51 -18.54
N ILE A 265 -8.69 -8.46 -18.80
CA ILE A 265 -9.73 -8.94 -17.87
C ILE A 265 -10.36 -10.23 -18.38
N ILE A 266 -10.82 -10.25 -19.64
CA ILE A 266 -11.55 -11.38 -20.23
C ILE A 266 -10.86 -11.81 -21.52
N GLY A 267 -10.60 -13.10 -21.74
CA GLY A 267 -10.07 -13.58 -23.03
C GLY A 267 -11.01 -13.21 -24.19
N GLY A 268 -12.24 -13.72 -24.16
CA GLY A 268 -13.29 -13.40 -25.13
C GLY A 268 -14.54 -14.24 -24.89
N PRO A 269 -15.72 -13.89 -25.41
CA PRO A 269 -16.88 -14.77 -25.35
C PRO A 269 -16.73 -15.90 -26.36
N LEU A 270 -17.16 -17.11 -25.99
CA LEU A 270 -17.43 -18.14 -27.00
C LEU A 270 -18.77 -17.87 -27.69
N PHE A 271 -19.78 -17.47 -26.91
CA PHE A 271 -21.12 -17.12 -27.38
C PHE A 271 -21.78 -16.12 -26.42
N GLY A 272 -22.61 -15.23 -26.95
CA GLY A 272 -23.51 -14.38 -26.17
C GLY A 272 -22.98 -12.99 -25.80
N HIS A 273 -23.78 -12.28 -25.02
CA HIS A 273 -23.54 -10.90 -24.58
C HIS A 273 -22.79 -10.84 -23.24
N VAL A 274 -21.86 -9.90 -23.11
CA VAL A 274 -21.17 -9.60 -21.85
C VAL A 274 -21.22 -8.11 -21.48
N ASP A 275 -21.56 -7.83 -20.23
CA ASP A 275 -21.49 -6.50 -19.63
C ASP A 275 -20.19 -6.36 -18.82
N ILE A 276 -19.32 -5.41 -19.22
CA ILE A 276 -18.08 -5.08 -18.54
C ILE A 276 -18.14 -3.62 -18.13
N ASP A 277 -18.16 -3.37 -16.82
CA ASP A 277 -18.14 -2.00 -16.31
C ASP A 277 -17.12 -1.81 -15.20
N ASN A 278 -16.58 -0.60 -15.09
CA ASN A 278 -15.76 -0.23 -13.94
C ASN A 278 -14.59 -1.20 -13.71
N CYS A 279 -13.86 -1.63 -14.74
CA CYS A 279 -12.72 -2.54 -14.60
C CYS A 279 -11.40 -1.86 -14.95
N TRP A 280 -10.27 -2.35 -14.45
CA TRP A 280 -8.97 -1.85 -14.90
C TRP A 280 -7.88 -2.92 -15.04
N PHE A 281 -6.98 -2.72 -16.00
CA PHE A 281 -5.85 -3.61 -16.26
C PHE A 281 -4.54 -2.84 -16.21
N ASP A 282 -3.60 -3.33 -15.40
CA ASP A 282 -2.24 -2.78 -15.24
C ASP A 282 -1.16 -3.87 -15.33
N GLY A 283 -1.50 -5.00 -15.95
CA GLY A 283 -0.60 -6.13 -16.12
C GLY A 283 0.27 -6.02 -17.37
N LYS A 284 0.56 -7.18 -17.94
CA LYS A 284 1.35 -7.30 -19.18
C LYS A 284 0.73 -8.34 -20.10
N ILE A 285 0.68 -8.07 -21.40
CA ILE A 285 0.27 -9.05 -22.41
C ILE A 285 1.45 -9.38 -23.32
N VAL A 286 1.91 -10.63 -23.28
CA VAL A 286 2.95 -11.17 -24.14
C VAL A 286 2.30 -11.96 -25.27
N VAL A 287 2.55 -11.53 -26.51
CA VAL A 287 1.94 -12.12 -27.70
C VAL A 287 3.03 -12.86 -28.47
N ASN A 288 3.17 -14.17 -28.20
CA ASN A 288 3.94 -15.07 -29.07
C ASN A 288 3.05 -15.75 -30.13
N SER A 289 1.73 -15.58 -29.98
CA SER A 289 0.72 -16.14 -30.87
C SER A 289 0.79 -15.54 -32.28
N ILE A 290 0.14 -16.21 -33.23
CA ILE A 290 -0.13 -15.69 -34.57
C ILE A 290 -1.63 -15.48 -34.79
N GLN A 291 -1.98 -14.41 -35.51
CA GLN A 291 -3.34 -13.90 -35.72
C GLN A 291 -4.14 -13.60 -34.43
N ALA A 292 -3.49 -13.40 -33.28
CA ALA A 292 -4.20 -13.24 -32.01
C ALA A 292 -4.88 -11.88 -31.86
N ASP A 293 -6.14 -11.88 -31.46
CA ASP A 293 -6.86 -10.66 -31.10
C ASP A 293 -6.52 -10.27 -29.67
N VAL A 294 -6.12 -9.01 -29.47
CA VAL A 294 -5.55 -8.55 -28.21
C VAL A 294 -6.23 -7.27 -27.72
N GLY A 295 -6.62 -7.25 -26.45
CA GLY A 295 -7.15 -6.07 -25.79
C GLY A 295 -6.77 -5.93 -24.33
N GLY A 296 -6.62 -4.69 -23.86
CA GLY A 296 -6.35 -4.43 -22.45
C GLY A 296 -7.52 -4.77 -21.52
N ILE A 297 -8.76 -4.84 -22.03
CA ILE A 297 -9.94 -5.26 -21.25
C ILE A 297 -10.43 -6.63 -21.72
N ILE A 298 -10.76 -6.76 -23.00
CA ILE A 298 -11.23 -8.00 -23.62
C ILE A 298 -10.47 -8.26 -24.93
N GLY A 299 -10.17 -9.52 -25.25
CA GLY A 299 -9.50 -9.87 -26.51
C GLY A 299 -10.40 -9.62 -27.72
N TYR A 300 -11.25 -10.59 -28.06
CA TYR A 300 -12.21 -10.55 -29.17
C TYR A 300 -13.64 -10.54 -28.64
N VAL A 301 -14.54 -9.80 -29.28
CA VAL A 301 -15.99 -9.92 -29.01
C VAL A 301 -16.87 -9.38 -30.14
N GLU A 302 -18.03 -10.02 -30.34
CA GLU A 302 -19.09 -9.58 -31.26
C GLU A 302 -20.27 -8.90 -30.55
N ASP A 303 -20.49 -9.12 -29.25
CA ASP A 303 -21.63 -8.55 -28.52
C ASP A 303 -21.26 -8.22 -27.07
N ALA A 304 -21.06 -6.94 -26.77
CA ALA A 304 -20.66 -6.48 -25.43
C ALA A 304 -21.03 -5.04 -25.14
N ASN A 305 -21.27 -4.75 -23.85
CA ASN A 305 -21.22 -3.40 -23.32
C ASN A 305 -19.95 -3.22 -22.49
N ILE A 306 -19.08 -2.27 -22.88
CA ILE A 306 -17.83 -1.96 -22.18
C ILE A 306 -17.82 -0.50 -21.77
N LYS A 307 -17.85 -0.24 -20.47
CA LYS A 307 -17.97 1.13 -19.96
C LYS A 307 -17.07 1.41 -18.76
N ASN A 308 -16.53 2.64 -18.71
CA ASN A 308 -15.86 3.15 -17.52
C ASN A 308 -14.66 2.30 -17.06
N CYS A 309 -13.95 1.70 -18.02
CA CYS A 309 -12.78 0.86 -17.77
C CYS A 309 -11.47 1.63 -18.02
N MET A 310 -10.38 1.17 -17.41
CA MET A 310 -9.04 1.75 -17.62
C MET A 310 -8.02 0.70 -18.04
N VAL A 311 -7.19 1.05 -19.02
CA VAL A 311 -5.94 0.35 -19.31
C VAL A 311 -4.81 1.28 -18.90
N LEU A 312 -4.00 0.82 -17.95
CA LEU A 312 -2.99 1.62 -17.27
C LEU A 312 -1.57 1.32 -17.78
N THR A 313 -1.39 0.10 -18.30
CA THR A 313 -0.14 -0.40 -18.85
C THR A 313 0.03 -0.10 -20.34
N THR A 314 1.27 0.12 -20.77
CA THR A 314 1.66 0.12 -22.20
C THR A 314 2.27 -1.21 -22.64
N ASP A 315 2.48 -2.15 -21.73
CA ASP A 315 3.14 -3.44 -21.99
C ASP A 315 2.14 -4.46 -22.57
N ILE A 316 1.48 -4.05 -23.65
CA ILE A 316 0.61 -4.90 -24.47
C ILE A 316 1.37 -5.18 -25.77
N GLY A 317 1.76 -6.44 -25.97
CA GLY A 317 2.37 -6.89 -27.22
C GLY A 317 1.37 -6.88 -28.37
N ALA A 318 1.89 -6.80 -29.59
CA ALA A 318 1.11 -7.01 -30.80
C ALA A 318 1.50 -8.33 -31.45
N ASP A 319 0.57 -8.89 -32.22
CA ASP A 319 0.81 -10.02 -33.08
C ASP A 319 1.96 -9.74 -34.08
N PRO A 320 2.90 -10.67 -34.31
CA PRO A 320 4.01 -10.45 -35.24
C PRO A 320 3.61 -10.61 -36.73
N THR A 321 2.40 -11.08 -37.02
CA THR A 321 1.91 -11.44 -38.36
C THR A 321 0.76 -10.55 -38.87
N VAL A 322 0.05 -9.88 -37.97
CA VAL A 322 -1.09 -9.00 -38.25
C VAL A 322 -0.89 -7.68 -37.49
N ASP A 323 -1.10 -6.54 -38.12
CA ASP A 323 -0.78 -5.22 -37.56
C ASP A 323 -1.99 -4.44 -37.02
N ASP A 324 -3.21 -4.96 -37.16
CA ASP A 324 -4.46 -4.28 -36.81
C ASP A 324 -5.36 -5.02 -35.80
N ASN A 325 -4.90 -6.13 -35.24
CA ASN A 325 -5.68 -6.98 -34.31
C ASN A 325 -5.38 -6.72 -32.82
N THR A 326 -4.63 -5.67 -32.51
CA THR A 326 -4.32 -5.25 -31.13
C THR A 326 -4.92 -3.89 -30.85
N CYS A 327 -5.74 -3.82 -29.80
CA CYS A 327 -6.51 -2.63 -29.43
C CYS A 327 -6.32 -2.28 -27.95
N TRP A 328 -6.54 -1.03 -27.56
CA TRP A 328 -6.48 -0.66 -26.15
C TRP A 328 -7.61 -1.32 -25.35
N ILE A 329 -8.87 -1.25 -25.81
CA ILE A 329 -10.01 -1.81 -25.08
C ILE A 329 -10.24 -3.27 -25.48
N GLY A 330 -10.37 -3.52 -26.78
CA GLY A 330 -10.51 -4.85 -27.35
C GLY A 330 -10.79 -4.85 -28.85
N TYR A 331 -10.72 -6.03 -29.46
CA TYR A 331 -11.05 -6.25 -30.87
C TYR A 331 -12.56 -6.52 -31.02
N LEU A 332 -13.33 -5.44 -31.11
CA LEU A 332 -14.80 -5.47 -31.24
C LEU A 332 -15.22 -5.32 -32.70
N VAL A 333 -15.95 -6.29 -33.25
CA VAL A 333 -16.20 -6.35 -34.71
C VAL A 333 -17.60 -5.98 -35.17
N ASP A 334 -18.59 -5.95 -34.28
CA ASP A 334 -19.98 -5.64 -34.63
C ASP A 334 -20.46 -4.33 -33.98
N PRO A 335 -20.60 -3.24 -34.75
CA PRO A 335 -21.02 -1.94 -34.23
C PRO A 335 -22.51 -1.85 -33.88
N ASP A 336 -23.35 -2.82 -34.26
CA ASP A 336 -24.78 -2.80 -33.98
C ASP A 336 -25.11 -3.42 -32.61
N THR A 337 -24.22 -4.26 -32.08
CA THR A 337 -24.35 -4.99 -30.81
C THR A 337 -23.34 -4.52 -29.76
N CYS A 338 -22.18 -4.00 -30.16
CA CYS A 338 -21.18 -3.50 -29.23
C CYS A 338 -21.41 -2.04 -28.82
N THR A 339 -21.42 -1.77 -27.51
CA THR A 339 -21.38 -0.42 -26.95
C THR A 339 -20.11 -0.21 -26.14
N VAL A 340 -19.26 0.74 -26.55
CA VAL A 340 -18.01 1.07 -25.84
C VAL A 340 -18.03 2.55 -25.47
N THR A 341 -17.92 2.89 -24.18
CA THR A 341 -18.01 4.30 -23.73
C THR A 341 -17.18 4.63 -22.50
N ASN A 342 -16.67 5.86 -22.44
CA ASN A 342 -15.97 6.41 -21.27
C ASN A 342 -14.83 5.51 -20.75
N ASN A 343 -14.11 4.85 -21.65
CA ASN A 343 -12.92 4.10 -21.28
C ASN A 343 -11.67 5.00 -21.34
N LEU A 344 -10.61 4.59 -20.65
CA LEU A 344 -9.37 5.35 -20.57
C LEU A 344 -8.19 4.44 -20.90
N TRP A 345 -7.24 4.94 -21.67
CA TRP A 345 -6.05 4.19 -22.09
C TRP A 345 -4.83 5.10 -22.20
N PRO A 346 -3.60 4.57 -22.25
CA PRO A 346 -2.41 5.39 -22.29
C PRO A 346 -2.31 6.18 -23.61
N SER A 347 -1.82 7.41 -23.55
CA SER A 347 -1.56 8.23 -24.76
C SER A 347 -0.18 7.98 -25.40
N GLY A 348 0.58 6.99 -24.92
CA GLY A 348 1.95 6.73 -25.35
C GLY A 348 2.29 5.24 -25.33
N GLY A 349 3.47 4.88 -25.82
CA GLY A 349 3.92 3.49 -25.95
C GLY A 349 3.61 2.93 -27.34
N ASN A 350 2.34 2.64 -27.60
CA ASN A 350 1.86 2.01 -28.84
C ASN A 350 0.77 2.85 -29.51
N ASN A 351 0.65 2.73 -30.84
CA ASN A 351 -0.37 3.43 -31.63
C ASN A 351 -1.61 2.54 -31.87
N TYR A 352 -2.17 1.96 -30.81
CA TYR A 352 -3.39 1.17 -30.90
C TYR A 352 -4.63 2.04 -30.91
N ASP A 353 -5.64 1.63 -31.68
CA ASP A 353 -6.99 2.17 -31.58
C ASP A 353 -7.71 1.58 -30.35
N PRO A 354 -8.74 2.23 -29.80
CA PRO A 354 -9.53 1.63 -28.72
C PRO A 354 -10.22 0.33 -29.16
N SER A 355 -10.71 0.28 -30.39
CA SER A 355 -11.28 -0.89 -31.07
C SER A 355 -11.41 -0.59 -32.57
N PRO A 356 -11.65 -1.60 -33.43
CA PRO A 356 -11.83 -1.38 -34.87
C PRO A 356 -13.23 -0.83 -35.23
N LEU A 357 -14.11 -0.58 -34.25
CA LEU A 357 -15.49 -0.13 -34.46
C LEU A 357 -15.61 1.13 -35.31
N GLU A 358 -14.65 2.07 -35.19
CA GLU A 358 -14.65 3.30 -36.01
C GLU A 358 -14.61 2.99 -37.52
N TYR A 359 -13.95 1.91 -37.92
CA TYR A 359 -13.77 1.54 -39.31
C TYR A 359 -14.94 0.72 -39.86
N VAL A 360 -15.63 -0.03 -39.00
CA VAL A 360 -16.74 -0.92 -39.41
C VAL A 360 -18.12 -0.29 -39.24
N SER A 361 -18.25 0.79 -38.45
CA SER A 361 -19.55 1.39 -38.14
C SER A 361 -20.08 2.42 -39.16
N ASN A 362 -19.38 2.59 -40.29
CA ASN A 362 -19.71 3.62 -41.30
C ASN A 362 -19.81 5.04 -40.72
N GLY A 363 -19.01 5.34 -39.70
CA GLY A 363 -18.88 6.67 -39.09
C GLY A 363 -19.85 6.99 -37.96
N SER A 364 -20.62 6.00 -37.46
CA SER A 364 -21.49 6.18 -36.28
C SER A 364 -20.74 6.14 -34.94
N ILE A 365 -19.55 5.52 -34.92
CA ILE A 365 -18.68 5.33 -33.76
C ILE A 365 -17.33 5.95 -34.13
N THR A 366 -16.74 6.70 -33.21
CA THR A 366 -15.40 7.27 -33.33
C THR A 366 -14.54 6.83 -32.15
N ALA A 367 -13.22 6.89 -32.24
CA ALA A 367 -12.33 6.64 -31.10
C ALA A 367 -12.72 7.49 -29.87
N ASP A 368 -13.02 8.78 -30.06
CA ASP A 368 -13.43 9.71 -28.98
C ASP A 368 -14.77 9.33 -28.32
N SER A 369 -15.67 8.64 -29.04
CA SER A 369 -16.94 8.18 -28.47
C SER A 369 -16.75 7.01 -27.49
N GLN A 370 -15.65 6.26 -27.68
CA GLN A 370 -15.31 5.07 -26.89
C GLN A 370 -14.60 5.42 -25.58
N GLY A 371 -14.01 6.61 -25.50
CA GLY A 371 -13.22 7.04 -24.37
C GLY A 371 -12.18 8.08 -24.74
N ARG A 372 -11.07 8.11 -24.00
CA ARG A 372 -9.95 9.00 -24.32
C ARG A 372 -8.61 8.45 -23.89
N ALA A 373 -7.57 8.85 -24.63
CA ALA A 373 -6.18 8.64 -24.23
C ALA A 373 -5.78 9.57 -23.06
N VAL A 374 -4.94 9.06 -22.15
CA VAL A 374 -4.52 9.72 -20.91
C VAL A 374 -3.00 9.59 -20.75
N SER A 375 -2.32 10.70 -20.47
CA SER A 375 -0.87 10.72 -20.19
C SER A 375 -0.53 10.73 -18.71
N ASP A 376 -1.49 11.09 -17.86
CA ASP A 376 -1.36 11.17 -16.40
C ASP A 376 -2.65 10.68 -15.73
N PHE A 377 -2.61 9.44 -15.25
CA PHE A 377 -3.74 8.83 -14.56
C PHE A 377 -3.94 9.36 -13.13
N THR A 378 -3.02 10.16 -12.58
CA THR A 378 -3.18 10.75 -11.24
C THR A 378 -4.05 12.01 -11.23
N SER A 379 -4.40 12.54 -12.41
CA SER A 379 -5.22 13.75 -12.52
C SER A 379 -6.60 13.59 -11.88
N SER A 380 -7.02 14.61 -11.11
CA SER A 380 -8.34 14.65 -10.44
C SER A 380 -9.52 14.59 -11.42
N ASP A 381 -9.31 15.00 -12.67
CA ASP A 381 -10.33 14.95 -13.72
C ASP A 381 -10.63 13.51 -14.14
N ILE A 382 -9.64 12.61 -14.04
CA ILE A 382 -9.83 11.18 -14.29
C ILE A 382 -10.76 10.60 -13.23
N LEU A 383 -10.44 10.81 -11.95
CA LEU A 383 -11.29 10.37 -10.83
C LEU A 383 -12.72 10.90 -10.95
N THR A 384 -12.87 12.18 -11.28
CA THR A 384 -14.18 12.81 -11.46
C THR A 384 -14.98 12.13 -12.57
N SER A 385 -14.34 11.86 -13.72
CA SER A 385 -14.98 11.18 -14.86
C SER A 385 -15.45 9.77 -14.49
N LEU A 386 -14.60 9.02 -13.77
CA LEU A 386 -14.88 7.66 -13.33
C LEU A 386 -16.05 7.61 -12.34
N GLN A 387 -16.10 8.55 -11.40
CA GLN A 387 -17.18 8.66 -10.41
C GLN A 387 -18.53 9.02 -11.04
N GLN A 388 -18.55 9.91 -12.04
CA GLN A 388 -19.78 10.30 -12.74
C GLN A 388 -20.40 9.16 -13.54
N ASN A 389 -19.58 8.22 -14.00
CA ASN A 389 -20.00 7.10 -14.85
C ASN A 389 -20.04 5.76 -14.12
N ALA A 390 -19.84 5.75 -12.81
CA ALA A 390 -19.76 4.53 -12.02
C ALA A 390 -21.09 3.75 -12.03
N ALA A 391 -21.01 2.44 -12.21
CA ALA A 391 -22.13 1.54 -11.97
C ALA A 391 -22.62 1.61 -10.51
N ASN A 392 -23.86 1.20 -10.29
CA ASN A 392 -24.46 1.21 -8.96
C ASN A 392 -23.65 0.34 -7.99
N GLY A 393 -23.31 0.89 -6.82
CA GLY A 393 -22.50 0.20 -5.81
C GLY A 393 -20.98 0.32 -6.02
N VAL A 394 -20.50 0.81 -7.17
CA VAL A 394 -19.07 1.05 -7.39
C VAL A 394 -18.69 2.46 -6.94
N GLN A 395 -17.66 2.55 -6.11
CA GLN A 395 -17.10 3.83 -5.65
C GLN A 395 -15.62 3.93 -6.03
N TRP A 396 -15.30 4.84 -6.95
CA TRP A 396 -13.93 5.22 -7.27
C TRP A 396 -13.39 6.22 -6.23
N VAL A 397 -12.13 6.07 -5.85
CA VAL A 397 -11.37 6.95 -4.94
C VAL A 397 -9.99 7.22 -5.51
N ALA A 398 -9.28 8.19 -4.95
CA ALA A 398 -7.86 8.37 -5.25
C ALA A 398 -7.06 7.15 -4.77
N GLY A 399 -6.32 6.51 -5.68
CA GLY A 399 -5.36 5.48 -5.34
C GLY A 399 -3.93 6.02 -5.32
N ILE A 400 -2.96 5.13 -5.11
CA ILE A 400 -1.54 5.46 -4.99
C ILE A 400 -0.97 6.02 -6.30
N SER A 401 -1.26 5.36 -7.43
CA SER A 401 -0.72 5.73 -8.76
C SER A 401 -1.80 6.14 -9.77
N HIS A 402 -3.05 5.79 -9.52
CA HIS A 402 -4.23 6.09 -10.34
C HIS A 402 -5.48 5.92 -9.47
N PRO A 403 -6.67 6.38 -9.89
CA PRO A 403 -7.91 6.04 -9.23
C PRO A 403 -8.10 4.52 -9.07
N THR A 404 -8.64 4.12 -7.94
CA THR A 404 -8.97 2.72 -7.63
C THR A 404 -10.33 2.64 -6.92
N PHE A 405 -10.75 1.45 -6.51
CA PHE A 405 -12.01 1.24 -5.81
C PHE A 405 -11.89 1.49 -4.30
N ALA A 406 -12.93 2.02 -3.68
CA ALA A 406 -12.97 2.32 -2.25
C ALA A 406 -12.78 1.08 -1.36
N TRP A 407 -13.18 -0.09 -1.86
CA TRP A 407 -13.01 -1.38 -1.18
C TRP A 407 -11.56 -1.87 -1.23
N ASP A 408 -10.74 -1.37 -2.16
CA ASP A 408 -9.40 -1.88 -2.41
C ASP A 408 -8.33 -1.15 -1.60
N SER A 409 -8.25 -1.49 -0.32
CA SER A 409 -7.29 -0.88 0.60
C SER A 409 -5.82 -1.07 0.19
N ARG A 410 -5.50 -2.05 -0.66
CA ARG A 410 -4.15 -2.33 -1.16
C ARG A 410 -3.63 -1.25 -2.10
N ASN A 411 -4.54 -0.58 -2.83
CA ASN A 411 -4.19 0.46 -3.79
C ASN A 411 -4.53 1.88 -3.31
N ILE A 412 -4.92 2.04 -2.04
CA ILE A 412 -5.19 3.33 -1.40
C ILE A 412 -4.02 3.65 -0.47
N LEU A 413 -3.54 4.91 -0.47
CA LEU A 413 -2.47 5.33 0.44
C LEU A 413 -2.90 5.25 1.91
N ALA A 414 -2.00 4.83 2.80
CA ALA A 414 -2.25 4.85 4.23
C ALA A 414 -2.46 6.28 4.79
N ASP A 415 -3.08 6.40 5.96
CA ASP A 415 -3.14 7.64 6.72
C ASP A 415 -1.83 7.86 7.49
N TYR A 416 -1.09 8.89 7.11
CA TYR A 416 0.17 9.29 7.74
C TYR A 416 0.04 10.43 8.75
N THR A 417 -1.17 10.85 9.12
CA THR A 417 -1.38 11.99 10.04
C THR A 417 -0.59 11.85 11.34
N ALA A 418 -0.54 10.64 11.92
CA ALA A 418 0.25 10.37 13.13
C ALA A 418 1.76 10.51 12.89
N VAL A 419 2.25 9.97 11.77
CA VAL A 419 3.66 10.10 11.36
C VAL A 419 4.00 11.59 11.15
N ASP A 420 3.15 12.35 10.48
CA ASP A 420 3.35 13.78 10.23
C ASP A 420 3.43 14.58 11.54
N ASN A 421 2.56 14.27 12.50
CA ASN A 421 2.61 14.88 13.83
C ASN A 421 3.91 14.52 14.57
N ALA A 422 4.36 13.27 14.51
CA ALA A 422 5.60 12.82 15.14
C ALA A 422 6.84 13.46 14.49
N VAL A 423 6.87 13.55 13.16
CA VAL A 423 7.90 14.27 12.39
C VAL A 423 7.95 15.74 12.79
N ALA A 424 6.80 16.41 12.87
CA ALA A 424 6.72 17.80 13.31
C ALA A 424 7.18 17.98 14.77
N ALA A 425 6.98 16.99 15.63
CA ALA A 425 7.50 17.00 16.99
C ALA A 425 9.03 16.84 17.03
N ALA A 426 9.59 15.95 16.22
CA ALA A 426 11.04 15.76 16.08
C ALA A 426 11.73 17.05 15.62
N GLN A 427 11.16 17.73 14.62
CA GLN A 427 11.69 18.97 14.04
C GLN A 427 11.73 20.15 15.02
N LYS A 428 10.93 20.12 16.10
CA LYS A 428 10.97 21.14 17.16
C LYS A 428 12.13 20.95 18.14
N LYS A 429 12.85 19.83 18.08
CA LYS A 429 13.99 19.54 18.95
C LYS A 429 15.27 20.06 18.32
N ASP A 430 16.01 20.89 19.04
CA ASP A 430 17.36 21.27 18.65
C ASP A 430 18.32 20.09 18.87
N ALA A 431 18.70 19.43 17.78
CA ALA A 431 19.57 18.26 17.79
C ALA A 431 20.92 18.53 18.49
N SER A 432 21.42 19.78 18.45
CA SER A 432 22.72 20.12 19.03
C SER A 432 22.75 19.95 20.56
N LEU A 433 21.59 20.01 21.22
CA LEU A 433 21.45 19.88 22.67
C LEU A 433 21.51 18.44 23.18
N TYR A 434 21.30 17.43 22.32
CA TYR A 434 21.11 16.05 22.74
C TYR A 434 22.30 15.16 22.35
N ALA A 435 22.67 14.24 23.22
CA ALA A 435 23.80 13.33 23.02
C ALA A 435 23.45 12.16 22.08
N ASN A 436 22.16 11.84 21.93
CA ASN A 436 21.66 10.65 21.24
C ASN A 436 20.60 10.98 20.16
N TYR A 437 20.72 12.14 19.49
CA TYR A 437 19.76 12.53 18.46
C TYR A 437 19.78 11.60 17.21
N ASP A 438 20.87 10.87 17.00
CA ASP A 438 21.02 9.93 15.88
C ASP A 438 19.90 8.88 15.82
N ALA A 439 19.33 8.49 16.97
CA ALA A 439 18.19 7.57 17.02
C ALA A 439 16.90 8.20 16.45
N VAL A 440 16.67 9.50 16.70
CA VAL A 440 15.55 10.24 16.10
C VAL A 440 15.76 10.35 14.59
N GLN A 441 16.97 10.67 14.16
CA GLN A 441 17.29 10.76 12.73
C GLN A 441 17.05 9.40 12.03
N ALA A 442 17.51 8.30 12.62
CA ALA A 442 17.29 6.96 12.07
C ALA A 442 15.80 6.61 11.96
N ALA A 443 14.97 6.99 12.95
CA ALA A 443 13.53 6.78 12.90
C ALA A 443 12.84 7.63 11.82
N LEU A 444 13.30 8.87 11.60
CA LEU A 444 12.82 9.74 10.53
C LEU A 444 13.18 9.20 9.13
N ASP A 445 14.41 8.71 8.97
CA ASP A 445 14.90 8.15 7.70
C ASP A 445 14.21 6.82 7.35
N ALA A 446 13.74 6.09 8.36
CA ALA A 446 12.98 4.84 8.19
C ALA A 446 11.51 5.04 7.80
N VAL A 447 11.02 6.28 7.68
CA VAL A 447 9.63 6.55 7.26
C VAL A 447 9.47 6.21 5.78
N ASP A 448 8.78 5.11 5.51
CA ASP A 448 8.30 4.73 4.18
C ASP A 448 6.94 5.38 3.92
N ARG A 449 6.83 6.19 2.86
CA ARG A 449 5.58 6.88 2.46
C ARG A 449 4.79 6.13 1.38
N THR A 450 5.21 4.93 1.02
CA THR A 450 4.59 4.13 -0.05
C THR A 450 3.56 3.13 0.47
N LYS A 451 3.45 2.96 1.80
CA LYS A 451 2.52 2.00 2.41
C LYS A 451 1.06 2.30 2.06
N SER A 452 0.35 1.22 1.74
CA SER A 452 -1.08 1.26 1.47
C SER A 452 -1.91 1.23 2.75
N LYS A 453 -3.21 1.50 2.63
CA LYS A 453 -4.19 1.43 3.73
C LYS A 453 -4.27 0.01 4.32
N ALA A 454 -4.01 -1.03 3.53
CA ALA A 454 -3.88 -2.40 4.05
C ALA A 454 -2.71 -2.52 5.06
N GLN A 455 -1.66 -1.71 4.91
CA GLN A 455 -0.46 -1.70 5.76
C GLN A 455 -0.49 -0.63 6.86
N GLN A 456 -1.69 -0.16 7.26
CA GLN A 456 -1.84 0.94 8.22
C GLN A 456 -1.16 0.64 9.58
N ALA A 457 -1.08 -0.62 9.99
CA ALA A 457 -0.38 -1.03 11.21
C ALA A 457 1.12 -0.73 11.15
N GLU A 458 1.78 -0.96 10.00
CA GLU A 458 3.19 -0.61 9.79
C GLU A 458 3.39 0.91 9.89
N VAL A 459 2.45 1.70 9.35
CA VAL A 459 2.49 3.17 9.44
C VAL A 459 2.34 3.66 10.89
N ALA A 460 1.48 3.02 11.67
CA ALA A 460 1.36 3.31 13.09
C ALA A 460 2.67 3.00 13.86
N VAL A 461 3.36 1.91 13.50
CA VAL A 461 4.68 1.58 14.07
C VAL A 461 5.72 2.64 13.73
N MET A 462 5.74 3.16 12.50
CA MET A 462 6.66 4.25 12.12
C MET A 462 6.45 5.52 12.98
N ALA A 463 5.20 5.93 13.20
CA ALA A 463 4.90 7.07 14.07
C ALA A 463 5.39 6.82 15.50
N LYS A 464 5.09 5.63 16.05
CA LYS A 464 5.50 5.24 17.40
C LYS A 464 7.03 5.22 17.56
N ASN A 465 7.77 4.71 16.57
CA ASN A 465 9.22 4.69 16.61
C ASN A 465 9.83 6.09 16.73
N ILE A 466 9.25 7.08 16.02
CA ILE A 466 9.68 8.49 16.13
C ILE A 466 9.36 9.03 17.52
N GLU A 467 8.15 8.79 18.03
CA GLU A 467 7.72 9.24 19.36
C GLU A 467 8.61 8.66 20.48
N ASP A 468 8.90 7.37 20.42
CA ASP A 468 9.76 6.67 21.38
C ASP A 468 11.21 7.19 21.32
N ALA A 469 11.74 7.44 20.11
CA ALA A 469 13.07 8.02 19.94
C ALA A 469 13.16 9.45 20.52
N ILE A 470 12.12 10.27 20.32
CA ILE A 470 12.03 11.62 20.92
C ILE A 470 11.96 11.52 22.46
N ALA A 471 11.16 10.59 22.99
CA ALA A 471 11.01 10.39 24.43
C ALA A 471 12.31 9.93 25.11
N ALA A 472 13.15 9.19 24.39
CA ALA A 472 14.45 8.70 24.86
C ALA A 472 15.60 9.73 24.76
N LEU A 473 15.34 10.96 24.29
CA LEU A 473 16.38 11.98 24.15
C LEU A 473 17.00 12.38 25.51
N THR A 474 18.33 12.46 25.52
CA THR A 474 19.13 12.84 26.70
C THR A 474 19.99 14.06 26.35
N TYR A 475 19.95 15.08 27.22
CA TYR A 475 20.77 16.28 27.02
C TYR A 475 22.26 15.97 27.13
N LYS A 476 23.08 16.66 26.33
CA LYS A 476 24.53 16.66 26.52
C LYS A 476 24.91 17.23 27.89
N PRO A 477 26.02 16.77 28.49
CA PRO A 477 26.56 17.42 29.69
C PRO A 477 26.90 18.89 29.41
N ALA A 478 26.85 19.72 30.44
CA ALA A 478 27.40 21.08 30.36
C ALA A 478 28.93 21.03 30.18
N ASP A 479 29.52 22.10 29.64
CA ASP A 479 30.96 22.26 29.54
C ASP A 479 31.54 22.75 30.88
N TYR A 480 32.29 21.88 31.55
CA TYR A 480 32.94 22.17 32.84
C TYR A 480 34.40 22.63 32.71
N THR A 481 34.91 22.84 31.49
CA THR A 481 36.32 23.19 31.25
C THR A 481 36.78 24.38 32.09
N ALA A 482 35.94 25.42 32.24
CA ALA A 482 36.25 26.59 33.06
C ALA A 482 36.27 26.28 34.57
N VAL A 483 35.35 25.44 35.05
CA VAL A 483 35.33 24.97 36.45
C VAL A 483 36.59 24.16 36.75
N ASP A 484 36.95 23.23 35.86
CA ASP A 484 38.15 22.40 35.98
C ASP A 484 39.43 23.24 36.01
N ALA A 485 39.52 24.25 35.15
CA ALA A 485 40.63 25.20 35.14
C ALA A 485 40.72 25.99 36.45
N ALA A 486 39.60 26.44 37.02
CA ALA A 486 39.57 27.17 38.29
C ALA A 486 39.96 26.28 39.49
N ILE A 487 39.48 25.02 39.52
CA ILE A 487 39.88 24.03 40.53
C ILE A 487 41.39 23.74 40.43
N ALA A 488 41.92 23.57 39.22
CA ALA A 488 43.35 23.35 39.01
C ALA A 488 44.20 24.54 39.50
N LYS A 489 43.78 25.79 39.22
CA LYS A 489 44.43 26.99 39.77
C LYS A 489 44.43 26.97 41.30
N ALA A 490 43.30 26.62 41.93
CA ALA A 490 43.22 26.51 43.38
C ALA A 490 44.18 25.45 43.95
N GLY A 491 44.29 24.29 43.29
CA GLY A 491 45.20 23.22 43.69
C GLY A 491 46.69 23.52 43.51
N ALA A 492 47.04 24.52 42.70
CA ALA A 492 48.42 24.96 42.48
C ALA A 492 48.93 25.95 43.55
N LEU A 493 48.05 26.46 44.41
CA LEU A 493 48.43 27.37 45.50
C LEU A 493 49.01 26.60 46.70
N ASN A 494 50.04 27.15 47.32
CA ASN A 494 50.54 26.63 48.60
C ASN A 494 49.63 27.14 49.74
N ARG A 495 48.92 26.22 50.39
CA ARG A 495 47.93 26.54 51.43
C ARG A 495 48.54 27.24 52.65
N ASP A 496 49.81 26.99 52.95
CA ASP A 496 50.50 27.57 54.12
C ASP A 496 50.73 29.09 53.99
N ASP A 497 50.62 29.66 52.78
CA ASP A 497 50.81 31.09 52.52
C ASP A 497 49.55 31.93 52.80
N TYR A 498 48.45 31.29 53.22
CA TYR A 498 47.13 31.91 53.37
C TYR A 498 46.54 31.69 54.78
N THR A 499 45.95 32.75 55.35
CA THR A 499 45.35 32.69 56.70
C THR A 499 43.96 32.05 56.74
N ASP A 500 43.24 32.03 55.62
CA ASP A 500 41.92 31.39 55.48
C ASP A 500 41.72 30.91 54.03
N PHE A 501 41.47 29.60 53.86
CA PHE A 501 41.19 28.96 52.57
C PHE A 501 39.76 28.40 52.49
N SER A 502 38.95 28.59 53.55
CA SER A 502 37.64 27.96 53.71
C SER A 502 36.65 28.37 52.62
N ALA A 503 36.72 29.61 52.12
CA ALA A 503 35.88 30.09 51.03
C ALA A 503 36.17 29.38 49.70
N VAL A 504 37.44 29.04 49.42
CA VAL A 504 37.83 28.29 48.22
C VAL A 504 37.36 26.85 48.33
N ASP A 505 37.59 26.19 49.48
CA ASP A 505 37.13 24.82 49.71
C ASP A 505 35.60 24.71 49.64
N ALA A 506 34.87 25.70 50.18
CA ALA A 506 33.41 25.76 50.10
C ALA A 506 32.93 25.91 48.65
N ALA A 507 33.56 26.77 47.85
CA ALA A 507 33.22 26.96 46.44
C ALA A 507 33.48 25.71 45.59
N ILE A 508 34.59 24.99 45.84
CA ILE A 508 34.91 23.73 45.16
C ILE A 508 33.92 22.63 45.56
N ASN A 509 33.62 22.48 46.85
CA ASN A 509 32.67 21.47 47.33
C ASN A 509 31.22 21.73 46.86
N ALA A 510 30.90 22.97 46.48
CA ALA A 510 29.61 23.35 45.93
C ALA A 510 29.44 23.03 44.44
N VAL A 511 30.48 22.55 43.74
CA VAL A 511 30.39 22.20 42.32
C VAL A 511 29.49 20.98 42.13
N ASP A 512 28.35 21.19 41.48
CA ASP A 512 27.44 20.14 41.03
C ASP A 512 27.84 19.70 39.62
N ARG A 513 28.21 18.43 39.43
CA ARG A 513 28.61 17.84 38.14
C ARG A 513 27.45 17.22 37.34
N GLY A 514 26.22 17.27 37.87
CA GLY A 514 25.03 16.74 37.22
C GLY A 514 24.38 17.69 36.20
N LYS A 515 24.93 18.89 35.96
CA LYS A 515 24.32 19.87 35.07
C LYS A 515 24.51 19.49 33.60
N ASN A 516 23.46 19.71 32.82
CA ASN A 516 23.47 19.50 31.38
C ASN A 516 23.59 20.85 30.63
N ILE A 517 23.74 20.79 29.30
CA ILE A 517 23.97 21.96 28.43
C ILE A 517 22.92 23.08 28.60
N THR A 518 21.68 22.77 29.01
CA THR A 518 20.64 23.78 29.25
C THR A 518 20.89 24.62 30.50
N GLN A 519 21.82 24.20 31.36
CA GLN A 519 22.18 24.82 32.62
C GLN A 519 23.61 25.39 32.59
N GLN A 520 24.16 25.66 31.40
CA GLN A 520 25.54 26.14 31.24
C GLN A 520 25.84 27.40 32.08
N ALA A 521 24.89 28.33 32.19
CA ALA A 521 25.06 29.54 33.00
C ALA A 521 25.31 29.24 34.49
N ASP A 522 24.71 28.16 35.04
CA ASP A 522 24.97 27.73 36.42
C ASP A 522 26.42 27.23 36.55
N VAL A 523 26.91 26.47 35.56
CA VAL A 523 28.28 25.95 35.51
C VAL A 523 29.29 27.08 35.39
N ASP A 524 29.01 28.07 34.54
CA ASP A 524 29.84 29.27 34.41
C ASP A 524 29.87 30.08 35.72
N ALA A 525 28.74 30.14 36.44
CA ALA A 525 28.66 30.79 37.75
C ALA A 525 29.48 30.04 38.82
N MET A 526 29.51 28.70 38.80
CA MET A 526 30.37 27.90 39.69
C MET A 526 31.85 28.20 39.45
N ALA A 527 32.29 28.26 38.18
CA ALA A 527 33.66 28.63 37.85
C ALA A 527 34.02 30.02 38.38
N LYS A 528 33.12 31.00 38.16
CA LYS A 528 33.29 32.38 38.64
C LYS A 528 33.35 32.46 40.16
N ALA A 529 32.58 31.65 40.88
CA ALA A 529 32.60 31.61 42.35
C ALA A 529 33.97 31.14 42.86
N ILE A 530 34.55 30.10 42.26
CA ILE A 530 35.90 29.62 42.59
C ILE A 530 36.94 30.69 42.28
N GLU A 531 36.87 31.32 41.10
CA GLU A 531 37.81 32.39 40.74
C GLU A 531 37.70 33.62 41.66
N THR A 532 36.48 33.96 42.10
CA THR A 532 36.26 35.05 43.06
C THR A 532 36.84 34.71 44.43
N ALA A 533 36.63 33.48 44.92
CA ALA A 533 37.22 33.01 46.17
C ALA A 533 38.76 33.01 46.12
N LEU A 534 39.34 32.65 44.96
CA LEU A 534 40.79 32.70 44.72
C LEU A 534 41.37 34.12 44.66
N ALA A 535 40.56 35.13 44.35
CA ALA A 535 40.98 36.54 44.33
C ALA A 535 40.87 37.23 45.71
N ALA A 536 40.13 36.65 46.65
CA ALA A 536 39.91 37.17 48.00
C ALA A 536 40.85 36.70 49.15
N PRO A 537 41.91 35.88 48.98
CA PRO A 537 42.66 35.39 50.14
C PRO A 537 43.38 36.49 50.92
N VAL A 538 43.31 36.42 52.26
CA VAL A 538 44.13 37.24 53.15
C VAL A 538 45.49 36.54 53.32
N VAL A 539 46.50 37.06 52.63
CA VAL A 539 47.89 36.55 52.65
C VAL A 539 48.47 36.68 54.06
N THR A 540 49.20 35.66 54.55
CA THR A 540 49.99 35.81 55.79
C THR A 540 51.00 36.95 55.60
N ALA A 541 50.87 38.02 56.38
CA ALA A 541 51.83 39.11 56.36
C ALA A 541 53.22 38.56 56.71
N THR A 542 54.16 38.65 55.77
CA THR A 542 55.59 38.41 56.05
C THR A 542 56.06 39.45 57.09
N PRO A 543 56.91 39.08 58.08
CA PRO A 543 57.39 40.04 59.07
C PRO A 543 58.22 41.13 58.38
N GLN A 544 57.82 42.40 58.52
CA GLN A 544 58.65 43.53 58.12
C GLN A 544 59.96 43.52 58.93
N PRO A 545 61.14 43.71 58.30
CA PRO A 545 62.37 43.91 59.04
C PRO A 545 62.31 45.21 59.86
N PRO A 546 63.02 45.31 61.00
CA PRO A 546 62.82 46.42 61.95
C PRO A 546 63.22 47.76 61.34
N VAL A 547 62.28 48.71 61.33
CA VAL A 547 62.58 50.12 61.02
C VAL A 547 63.28 50.74 62.24
N THR A 548 64.56 51.06 62.10
CA THR A 548 65.29 51.90 63.07
C THR A 548 64.92 53.37 62.89
N ILE A 549 64.38 53.98 63.94
CA ILE A 549 64.05 55.41 64.02
C ILE A 549 65.25 56.17 64.62
N PRO A 550 65.79 57.25 64.01
CA PRO A 550 66.73 58.14 64.69
C PRO A 550 65.99 59.13 65.59
N GLN A 551 66.47 59.32 66.81
CA GLN A 551 65.96 60.29 67.77
C GLN A 551 66.26 61.74 67.35
N THR A 552 65.29 62.60 67.60
CA THR A 552 65.27 64.06 67.44
C THR A 552 66.25 64.77 68.39
N GLY A 553 66.90 65.82 67.89
CA GLY A 553 67.62 66.82 68.69
C GLY A 553 67.44 68.22 68.10
N ASP A 554 66.95 69.13 68.94
CA ASP A 554 66.65 70.54 68.67
C ASP A 554 67.83 71.36 68.13
N SER A 555 67.54 72.25 67.16
CA SER A 555 67.97 73.66 67.24
C SER A 555 67.32 74.51 66.14
N MET A 556 66.71 75.59 66.59
CA MET A 556 66.34 76.82 65.87
C MET A 556 67.26 77.17 64.69
N ASN A 557 66.73 77.60 63.55
CA ASN A 557 66.73 79.02 63.13
C ASN A 557 66.20 79.18 61.70
N VAL A 558 65.57 80.34 61.52
CA VAL A 558 64.95 80.98 60.38
C VAL A 558 65.88 81.05 59.15
N THR A 559 65.28 80.94 57.95
CA THR A 559 65.39 81.84 56.77
C THR A 559 65.54 81.10 55.42
N LEU A 560 64.73 81.55 54.43
CA LEU A 560 64.79 81.37 52.96
C LEU A 560 64.23 80.05 52.37
N LEU A 561 63.42 80.00 51.30
CA LEU A 561 62.51 80.92 50.58
C LEU A 561 62.07 80.20 49.27
N PHE A 562 60.83 80.48 48.83
CA PHE A 562 60.29 80.40 47.45
C PHE A 562 60.18 79.01 46.76
N ALA A 563 59.14 78.68 45.98
CA ALA A 563 58.14 79.50 45.30
C ALA A 563 56.79 78.77 45.08
N LEU A 564 55.74 79.59 44.99
CA LEU A 564 54.38 79.35 44.47
C LEU A 564 54.35 78.85 43.01
N ALA A 565 53.27 78.14 42.65
CA ALA A 565 52.33 78.44 41.54
C ALA A 565 51.50 77.18 41.20
N LEU A 566 50.24 77.17 40.77
CA LEU A 566 49.04 78.04 40.79
C LEU A 566 47.99 77.28 39.94
N CYS A 567 46.71 77.64 40.11
CA CYS A 567 45.52 77.36 39.27
C CYS A 567 44.77 76.04 39.57
N SER A 568 43.61 76.03 40.27
CA SER A 568 42.25 76.47 39.87
C SER A 568 41.71 75.68 38.67
N GLY A 569 40.52 75.08 38.61
CA GLY A 569 39.26 75.30 39.32
C GLY A 569 38.10 75.16 38.29
N ALA A 570 36.86 75.00 38.80
CA ALA A 570 35.55 75.05 38.12
C ALA A 570 35.07 73.79 37.37
N ALA A 571 33.79 73.38 37.40
CA ALA A 571 32.56 73.72 38.14
C ALA A 571 31.55 72.57 37.85
N LEU A 572 30.86 71.94 38.81
CA LEU A 572 29.58 72.31 39.44
C LEU A 572 28.47 72.82 38.48
N GLY A 573 27.41 72.02 38.34
CA GLY A 573 26.12 72.38 37.77
C GLY A 573 25.03 71.49 38.35
N LEU A 574 24.43 71.92 39.46
CA LEU A 574 23.34 71.28 40.18
C LEU A 574 21.99 71.83 39.68
N ALA A 575 20.96 71.01 39.82
CA ALA A 575 19.58 71.37 40.18
C ALA A 575 18.57 71.77 39.07
N ALA A 576 17.64 70.83 38.85
CA ALA A 576 16.24 70.94 39.29
C ALA A 576 15.14 71.29 38.27
N HIS A 577 14.13 70.41 38.31
CA HIS A 577 12.70 70.70 38.50
C HIS A 577 11.73 70.70 37.31
N LYS A 578 10.53 70.18 37.65
CA LYS A 578 9.22 70.13 36.98
C LYS A 578 9.04 69.04 35.90
N LYS A 579 8.16 68.04 36.08
CA LYS A 579 6.70 68.01 36.41
C LYS A 579 5.81 68.14 35.16
N ASN A 580 5.32 66.97 34.74
CA ASN A 580 4.03 66.59 34.13
C ASN A 580 3.50 67.22 32.83
N ARG A 581 2.72 66.33 32.19
CA ARG A 581 1.79 66.43 31.04
C ARG A 581 2.50 66.09 29.73
N SER A 582 2.11 65.05 28.99
CA SER A 582 0.84 64.31 28.87
C SER A 582 1.10 62.92 28.30
#